data_AF-A0A6A2WY98-F1
#
_entry.id   AF-A0A6A2WY98-F1
#
_cell.length_a   1.000
_cell.length_b   1.000
_cell.length_c   1.000
_cell.angle_alpha   90.00
_cell.angle_beta   90.00
_cell.angle_gamma   90.00
#
_symmetry.space_group_name_H-M   'P 1'
#
loop_
_entity.id
_entity.type
_entity.pdbx_description
1 polymer ?
#
loop_
_entity_poly.entity_id
_entity_poly.type
_entity_poly.pdbx_seq_one_letter_code
_entity_poly.pdbx_strand_id
1 'polypeptide(L)'
;MESLHYFAAMFDSLDDCLPLESAERLSIEKKHLGKEIKSVINFDKDEEDSESFPSYEKVEAWKNRMESHGFEGMKLSSKCLIQAKLLLKITTHYSPLQCEGDVNGGFRVFERDEAKALSLGWQYRCLLTASAWQCV
;
A
#
# COMPACT_ATOMS: atom_id res chain seq x y z
N MET A 1 -13.02 -9.09 6.22
CA MET A 1 -13.35 -8.37 4.95
C MET A 1 -12.29 -7.37 4.52
N GLU A 2 -11.59 -6.69 5.45
CA GLU A 2 -10.59 -5.66 5.11
C GLU A 2 -9.40 -6.22 4.29
N SER A 3 -8.92 -7.42 4.60
CA SER A 3 -7.84 -8.11 3.87
C SER A 3 -8.23 -8.51 2.45
N LEU A 4 -9.49 -8.92 2.21
CA LEU A 4 -9.98 -9.26 0.87
C LEU A 4 -9.91 -8.05 -0.06
N HIS A 5 -10.37 -6.89 0.41
CA HIS A 5 -10.30 -5.65 -0.38
C HIS A 5 -8.87 -5.19 -0.62
N TYR A 6 -7.96 -5.41 0.33
CA TYR A 6 -6.54 -5.16 0.12
C TYR A 6 -5.97 -6.06 -0.98
N PHE A 7 -6.18 -7.38 -0.90
CA PHE A 7 -5.67 -8.31 -1.90
C PHE A 7 -6.30 -8.03 -3.27
N ALA A 8 -7.62 -7.79 -3.36
CA ALA A 8 -8.26 -7.40 -4.62
C ALA A 8 -7.55 -6.19 -5.26
N ALA A 9 -7.30 -5.13 -4.49
CA ALA A 9 -6.58 -3.96 -4.98
C ALA A 9 -5.13 -4.26 -5.41
N MET A 10 -4.42 -5.17 -4.73
CA MET A 10 -3.08 -5.61 -5.14
C MET A 10 -3.11 -6.40 -6.46
N PHE A 11 -4.03 -7.36 -6.61
CA PHE A 11 -4.18 -8.14 -7.85
C PHE A 11 -4.60 -7.26 -9.03
N ASP A 12 -5.57 -6.35 -8.84
CA ASP A 12 -5.98 -5.39 -9.87
C ASP A 12 -4.79 -4.50 -10.30
N SER A 13 -3.95 -4.08 -9.35
CA SER A 13 -2.78 -3.25 -9.66
C SER A 13 -1.71 -4.00 -10.46
N LEU A 14 -1.56 -5.31 -10.23
CA LEU A 14 -0.66 -6.16 -11.00
C LEU A 14 -1.21 -6.40 -12.41
N ASP A 15 -2.53 -6.51 -12.56
CA ASP A 15 -3.18 -6.68 -13.85
C ASP A 15 -2.98 -5.47 -14.78
N ASP A 16 -3.03 -4.26 -14.20
CA ASP A 16 -2.76 -3.03 -14.95
C ASP A 16 -1.28 -2.83 -15.28
N CYS A 17 -0.37 -3.31 -14.42
CA CYS A 17 1.08 -3.09 -14.59
C CYS A 17 1.80 -4.18 -15.40
N LEU A 18 1.28 -5.41 -15.44
CA LEU A 18 1.99 -6.56 -15.99
C LEU A 18 1.08 -7.41 -16.90
N PRO A 19 1.58 -7.85 -18.07
CA PRO A 19 0.85 -8.76 -18.94
C PRO A 19 0.41 -10.05 -18.22
N LEU A 20 -0.72 -10.62 -18.62
CA LEU A 20 -1.28 -11.84 -18.03
C LEU A 20 -0.28 -13.01 -18.00
N GLU A 21 0.50 -13.17 -19.07
CA GLU A 21 1.49 -14.24 -19.23
C GLU A 21 2.87 -13.89 -18.62
N SER A 22 2.99 -12.80 -17.84
CA SER A 22 4.24 -12.44 -17.17
C SER A 22 4.59 -13.46 -16.08
N ALA A 23 5.77 -14.07 -16.21
CA ALA A 23 6.30 -14.98 -15.20
C ALA A 23 6.56 -14.26 -13.86
N GLU A 24 6.92 -12.97 -13.92
CA GLU A 24 7.11 -12.09 -12.77
C GLU A 24 5.78 -11.88 -12.05
N ARG A 25 4.71 -11.52 -12.76
CA ARG A 25 3.35 -11.39 -12.21
C ARG A 25 2.94 -12.69 -11.52
N LEU A 26 3.04 -13.81 -12.23
CA LEU A 26 2.68 -15.13 -11.70
C LEU A 26 3.47 -15.48 -10.43
N SER A 27 4.75 -15.10 -10.39
CA SER A 27 5.60 -15.29 -9.23
C SER A 27 5.16 -14.44 -8.04
N ILE A 28 4.82 -13.16 -8.25
CA ILE A 28 4.31 -12.27 -7.19
C ILE A 28 2.97 -12.79 -6.66
N GLU A 29 2.01 -13.07 -7.54
CA GLU A 29 0.68 -13.54 -7.17
C GLU A 29 0.73 -14.86 -6.39
N LYS A 30 1.47 -15.86 -6.89
CA LYS A 30 1.49 -17.20 -6.27
C LYS A 30 2.42 -17.30 -5.06
N LYS A 31 3.62 -16.71 -5.14
CA LYS A 31 4.68 -16.93 -4.14
C LYS A 31 4.72 -15.87 -3.05
N HIS A 32 4.17 -14.68 -3.30
CA HIS A 32 4.09 -13.60 -2.31
C HIS A 32 2.66 -13.46 -1.79
N LEU A 33 1.73 -12.93 -2.60
CA LEU A 33 0.35 -12.68 -2.18
C LEU A 33 -0.35 -13.98 -1.76
N GLY A 34 -0.15 -15.07 -2.50
CA GLY A 34 -0.70 -16.38 -2.15
C GLY A 34 -0.20 -16.94 -0.80
N LYS A 35 1.01 -16.58 -0.36
CA LYS A 35 1.50 -16.94 0.98
C LYS A 35 0.87 -16.06 2.05
N GLU A 36 0.77 -14.75 1.81
CA GLU A 36 0.13 -13.81 2.73
C GLU A 36 -1.36 -14.15 2.93
N ILE A 37 -2.08 -14.49 1.87
CA ILE A 37 -3.48 -14.92 1.96
C ILE A 37 -3.61 -16.19 2.81
N LYS A 38 -2.76 -17.21 2.58
CA LYS A 38 -2.77 -18.44 3.38
C LYS A 38 -2.49 -18.15 4.85
N SER A 39 -1.52 -17.30 5.11
CA SER A 39 -1.17 -16.82 6.45
C SER A 39 -2.41 -16.20 7.11
N VAL A 40 -3.02 -15.18 6.50
CA VAL A 40 -4.22 -14.51 7.03
C VAL A 40 -5.38 -15.49 7.29
N ILE A 41 -5.66 -16.42 6.38
CA ILE A 41 -6.75 -17.40 6.54
C ILE A 41 -6.46 -18.41 7.66
N ASN A 42 -5.19 -18.76 7.89
CA ASN A 42 -4.80 -19.71 8.93
C ASN A 42 -4.74 -19.04 10.31
N PHE A 43 -4.32 -17.77 10.40
CA PHE A 43 -4.37 -17.00 11.65
C PHE A 43 -5.80 -16.78 12.16
N ASP A 44 -6.78 -16.66 11.26
CA ASP A 44 -8.21 -16.62 11.64
C ASP A 44 -8.74 -17.96 12.21
N LYS A 45 -7.96 -19.05 12.12
CA LYS A 45 -8.35 -20.41 12.57
C LYS A 45 -7.60 -20.89 13.81
N ASP A 46 -6.34 -20.49 13.95
CA ASP A 46 -5.46 -20.89 15.04
C ASP A 46 -5.14 -19.65 15.89
N GLU A 47 -5.99 -19.34 16.88
CA GLU A 47 -5.75 -18.27 17.88
C GLU A 47 -4.56 -18.58 18.83
N GLU A 48 -3.91 -19.74 18.67
CA GLU A 48 -2.81 -20.20 19.50
C GLU A 48 -1.66 -20.71 18.62
N ASP A 49 -0.95 -19.84 17.89
CA ASP A 49 0.51 -19.96 17.86
C ASP A 49 1.23 -18.77 17.24
N SER A 50 2.27 -18.39 17.99
CA SER A 50 3.11 -17.21 17.86
C SER A 50 4.06 -17.30 16.67
N GLU A 51 3.61 -16.86 15.50
CA GLU A 51 4.50 -16.25 14.50
C GLU A 51 3.75 -15.09 13.84
N SER A 52 3.49 -14.04 14.62
CA SER A 52 2.70 -12.87 14.21
C SER A 52 3.30 -12.21 12.96
N PHE A 53 2.88 -12.64 11.77
CA PHE A 53 3.00 -11.82 10.57
C PHE A 53 2.27 -10.51 10.83
N PRO A 54 2.71 -9.39 10.23
CA PRO A 54 2.12 -8.11 10.55
C PRO A 54 0.64 -8.17 10.18
N SER A 55 -0.22 -8.24 11.19
CA SER A 55 -1.57 -7.71 11.07
C SER A 55 -1.41 -6.38 10.34
N TYR A 56 -2.15 -6.17 9.25
CA TYR A 56 -2.19 -4.88 8.57
C TYR A 56 -2.74 -3.87 9.58
N GLU A 57 -1.86 -3.39 10.45
CA GLU A 57 -2.17 -2.45 11.48
C GLU A 57 -2.50 -1.15 10.76
N LYS A 58 -3.66 -0.60 11.11
CA LYS A 58 -4.07 0.71 10.60
C LYS A 58 -2.96 1.72 10.90
N VAL A 59 -2.76 2.68 10.00
CA VAL A 59 -1.70 3.70 10.13
C VAL A 59 -1.77 4.41 11.48
N GLU A 60 -2.98 4.55 12.03
CA GLU A 60 -3.26 5.11 13.35
C GLU A 60 -2.65 4.29 14.49
N ALA A 61 -2.59 2.95 14.39
CA ALA A 61 -1.94 2.09 15.38
C ALA A 61 -0.42 2.27 15.38
N TRP A 62 0.19 2.36 14.18
CA TRP A 62 1.61 2.69 14.05
C TRP A 62 1.93 4.07 14.61
N LYS A 63 1.08 5.07 14.33
CA LYS A 63 1.21 6.41 14.90
C LYS A 63 1.21 6.37 16.42
N ASN A 64 0.21 5.75 17.02
CA ASN A 64 0.10 5.63 18.48
C ASN A 64 1.32 4.92 19.08
N ARG A 65 1.84 3.86 18.41
CA ARG A 65 3.04 3.14 18.87
C ARG A 65 4.29 4.01 18.82
N MET A 66 4.47 4.81 17.76
CA MET A 66 5.62 5.72 17.65
C MET A 66 5.54 6.81 18.72
N GLU A 67 4.38 7.44 18.88
CA GLU A 67 4.14 8.50 19.88
C GLU A 67 4.31 7.99 21.32
N SER A 68 3.88 6.75 21.62
CA SER A 68 4.06 6.16 22.96
C SER A 68 5.53 5.89 23.31
N HIS A 69 6.44 5.92 22.34
CA HIS A 69 7.88 5.70 22.51
C HIS A 69 8.69 7.00 22.35
N GLY A 70 8.06 8.16 22.46
CA GLY A 70 8.76 9.45 22.47
C GLY A 70 9.15 9.95 21.08
N PHE A 71 8.50 9.47 20.03
CA PHE A 71 8.65 10.02 18.68
C PHE A 71 7.50 10.96 18.33
N GLU A 72 7.80 12.02 17.60
CA GLU A 72 6.81 12.92 17.03
C GLU A 72 6.83 12.83 15.49
N GLY A 73 5.65 12.78 14.88
CA GLY A 73 5.49 12.78 13.42
C GLY A 73 5.92 14.12 12.81
N MET A 74 6.86 14.06 11.87
CA MET A 74 7.41 15.22 11.16
C MET A 74 6.57 15.55 9.93
N LYS A 75 6.30 16.84 9.72
CA LYS A 75 5.65 17.31 8.49
C LYS A 75 6.57 17.10 7.29
N LEU A 76 6.09 16.35 6.30
CA LEU A 76 6.82 16.09 5.06
C LEU A 76 6.87 17.35 4.21
N SER A 77 7.97 17.50 3.45
CA SER A 77 8.09 18.57 2.47
C SER A 77 7.07 18.37 1.35
N SER A 78 6.49 19.46 0.83
CA SER A 78 5.66 19.43 -0.39
C SER A 78 6.40 18.80 -1.58
N LYS A 79 7.74 18.84 -1.60
CA LYS A 79 8.57 18.15 -2.60
C LYS A 79 8.36 16.64 -2.61
N CYS A 80 8.14 16.01 -1.45
CA CYS A 80 7.90 14.58 -1.35
C CYS A 80 6.62 14.18 -2.10
N LEU A 81 5.54 14.96 -1.92
CA LEU A 81 4.29 14.73 -2.65
C LEU A 81 4.46 14.91 -4.16
N ILE A 82 5.16 15.96 -4.58
CA ILE A 82 5.43 16.24 -6.00
C ILE A 82 6.24 15.10 -6.63
N GLN A 83 7.29 14.63 -5.95
CA GLN A 83 8.10 13.52 -6.42
C GLN A 83 7.31 12.22 -6.50
N ALA A 84 6.49 11.91 -5.49
CA ALA A 84 5.64 10.72 -5.51
C ALA A 84 4.64 10.76 -6.68
N LYS A 85 4.00 11.90 -6.94
CA LYS A 85 3.10 12.08 -8.10
C LYS A 85 3.84 11.98 -9.43
N LEU A 86 5.07 12.49 -9.52
CA LEU A 86 5.90 12.37 -10.72
C LEU A 86 6.28 10.92 -10.98
N LEU A 87 6.69 10.18 -9.95
CA LEU A 87 7.01 8.75 -10.05
C LEU A 87 5.84 7.97 -10.64
N LEU A 88 4.61 8.20 -10.16
CA LEU A 88 3.44 7.55 -10.74
C LEU A 88 3.29 7.85 -12.23
N LYS A 89 3.37 9.12 -12.63
CA LYS A 89 3.23 9.51 -14.05
C LYS A 89 4.26 8.82 -14.96
N ILE A 90 5.50 8.64 -14.50
CA ILE A 90 6.54 8.02 -15.33
C ILE A 90 6.42 6.49 -15.36
N THR A 91 5.92 5.85 -14.30
CA THR A 91 5.81 4.39 -14.21
C THR A 91 4.55 3.84 -14.88
N THR A 92 3.46 4.60 -14.92
CA THR A 92 2.17 4.15 -15.50
C THR A 92 2.12 4.21 -17.03
N HIS A 93 3.23 4.56 -17.70
CA HIS A 93 3.31 4.65 -19.16
C HIS A 93 3.13 3.31 -19.91
N TYR A 94 3.07 2.17 -19.20
CA TYR A 94 2.80 0.86 -19.79
C TYR A 94 1.34 0.62 -20.18
N SER A 95 0.40 1.46 -19.74
CA SER A 95 -1.02 1.39 -20.14
C SER A 95 -1.38 2.56 -21.06
N PRO A 96 -1.33 2.40 -22.41
CA PRO A 96 -1.62 3.47 -23.36
C PRO A 96 -3.09 3.88 -23.44
N LEU A 97 -3.95 3.37 -22.55
CA LEU A 97 -5.40 3.61 -22.55
C LEU A 97 -5.87 4.69 -21.56
N GLN A 98 -4.98 5.30 -20.78
CA GLN A 98 -5.37 6.40 -19.91
C GLN A 98 -5.42 7.73 -20.69
N CYS A 99 -6.50 7.90 -21.45
CA CYS A 99 -6.88 9.19 -22.03
C CYS A 99 -7.07 10.22 -20.91
N GLU A 100 -6.58 11.45 -21.15
CA GLU A 100 -6.84 12.61 -20.31
C GLU A 100 -8.37 12.81 -20.17
N GLY A 101 -8.95 12.31 -19.08
CA GLY A 101 -10.36 12.51 -18.77
C GLY A 101 -11.08 11.34 -18.11
N ASP A 102 -10.53 10.12 -18.13
CA ASP A 102 -11.21 9.00 -17.48
C ASP A 102 -10.80 8.86 -16.00
N VAL A 103 -11.80 8.89 -15.13
CA VAL A 103 -11.70 8.84 -13.66
C VAL A 103 -11.47 7.39 -13.18
N ASN A 104 -11.33 6.43 -14.09
CA ASN A 104 -11.42 5.00 -13.77
C ASN A 104 -10.05 4.32 -13.60
N GLY A 105 -9.60 4.35 -12.35
CA GLY A 105 -8.77 3.29 -11.75
C GLY A 105 -7.26 3.36 -12.00
N GLY A 106 -6.47 3.35 -10.94
CA GLY A 106 -5.00 3.38 -11.02
C GLY A 106 -4.34 3.74 -9.70
N PHE A 107 -3.00 3.79 -9.69
CA PHE A 107 -2.25 4.25 -8.51
C PHE A 107 -2.50 5.73 -8.20
N ARG A 108 -2.63 6.06 -6.91
CA ARG A 108 -2.85 7.41 -6.39
C ARG A 108 -2.00 7.67 -5.15
N VAL A 109 -1.64 8.93 -4.92
CA VAL A 109 -0.95 9.37 -3.70
C VAL A 109 -1.88 10.25 -2.87
N PHE A 110 -1.97 9.94 -1.57
CA PHE A 110 -2.78 10.66 -0.59
C PHE A 110 -1.89 11.25 0.50
N GLU A 111 -2.15 12.49 0.89
CA GLU A 111 -1.59 13.05 2.12
C GLU A 111 -2.43 12.60 3.32
N ARG A 112 -1.76 12.38 4.45
CA ARG A 112 -2.39 12.01 5.72
C ARG A 112 -1.85 12.87 6.85
N ASP A 113 -2.63 12.95 7.93
CA ASP A 113 -2.22 13.52 9.22
C ASP A 113 -1.51 14.88 9.06
N GLU A 114 -2.19 15.84 8.41
CA GLU A 114 -1.65 17.19 8.16
C GLU A 114 -0.30 17.23 7.42
N ALA A 115 -0.13 16.31 6.46
CA ALA A 115 1.08 16.08 5.68
C ALA A 115 2.26 15.49 6.46
N LYS A 116 2.01 14.80 7.58
CA LYS A 116 3.03 14.00 8.30
C LYS A 116 3.27 12.62 7.69
N ALA A 117 2.35 12.16 6.82
CA ALA A 117 2.49 10.90 6.11
C ALA A 117 1.96 10.99 4.68
N LEU A 118 2.51 10.15 3.80
CA LEU A 118 2.06 9.94 2.43
C LEU A 118 1.61 8.50 2.27
N SER A 119 0.55 8.28 1.49
CA SER A 119 0.06 6.94 1.19
C SER A 119 -0.06 6.71 -0.30
N LEU A 120 0.50 5.60 -0.75
CA LEU A 120 0.26 5.03 -2.06
C LEU A 120 -0.99 4.16 -1.98
N GLY A 121 -1.93 4.37 -2.89
CA GLY A 121 -3.11 3.55 -3.00
C GLY A 121 -3.39 3.12 -4.43
N TRP A 122 -4.18 2.07 -4.56
CA TRP A 122 -4.82 1.65 -5.79
C TRP A 122 -6.27 2.07 -5.75
N GLN A 123 -6.68 2.93 -6.68
CA GLN A 123 -7.97 3.63 -6.63
C GLN A 123 -8.13 4.38 -5.30
N TYR A 124 -9.17 4.08 -4.53
CA TYR A 124 -9.43 4.66 -3.20
C TYR A 124 -8.86 3.81 -2.05
N ARG A 125 -8.16 2.70 -2.35
CA ARG A 125 -7.63 1.78 -1.35
C ARG A 125 -6.17 2.08 -1.07
N CYS A 126 -5.85 2.40 0.17
CA CYS A 126 -4.47 2.56 0.61
C CYS A 126 -3.74 1.20 0.63
N LEU A 127 -2.57 1.13 0.01
CA LEU A 127 -1.74 -0.07 -0.07
C LEU A 127 -0.50 0.05 0.80
N LEU A 128 0.14 1.22 0.79
CA LEU A 128 1.37 1.49 1.53
C LEU A 128 1.36 2.92 2.08
N THR A 129 1.92 3.11 3.27
CA THR A 129 2.07 4.42 3.89
C THR A 129 3.52 4.64 4.30
N ALA A 130 4.04 5.82 3.98
CA ALA A 130 5.35 6.31 4.41
C ALA A 130 5.17 7.52 5.33
N SER A 131 5.92 7.57 6.43
CA SER A 131 5.91 8.66 7.41
C SER A 131 7.33 8.95 7.89
N ALA A 132 7.57 10.16 8.41
CA ALA A 132 8.85 10.55 9.00
C ALA A 132 8.64 10.93 10.47
N TRP A 133 9.63 10.61 11.31
CA TRP A 133 9.56 10.76 12.75
C TRP A 133 10.84 11.38 13.29
N GLN A 134 10.74 12.16 14.36
CA GLN A 134 11.88 12.69 15.11
C GLN A 134 11.73 12.34 16.60
N CYS A 135 12.85 12.22 17.31
CA CYS A 135 12.83 12.08 18.77
C CYS A 135 12.39 13.41 19.41
N VAL A 136 11.62 13.30 20.50
CA VAL A 136 11.28 14.40 21.40
C VAL A 136 12.34 14.56 22.48
#